data_AF-A0A351QVS2-F1
#
_entry.id   AF-A0A351QVS2-F1
#
_cell.length_a   1.000
_cell.length_b   1.000
_cell.length_c   1.000
_cell.angle_alpha   90.00
_cell.angle_beta   90.00
_cell.angle_gamma   90.00
#
_symmetry.space_group_name_H-M   'P 1'
#
loop_
_entity.id
_entity.type
_entity.pdbx_description
1 polymer ?
#
loop_
_entity_poly.entity_id
_entity_poly.type
_entity_poly.pdbx_seq_one_letter_code
_entity_poly.pdbx_strand_id
1 'polypeptide(L)'
;MINLLNKIMGEMKLVSKISDVIRVVDPINLTSMIAKENEIECGEHKCYNFWKRDSRCNNCISMRALNKKDIFIKIEYTSNKFF
;
A
#
# COMPACT_ATOMS: atom_id res chain seq x y z
N MET A 1 9.03 14.88 -6.82
CA MET A 1 8.56 14.09 -5.66
C MET A 1 7.43 14.78 -4.88
N ILE A 2 7.60 16.02 -4.41
CA ILE A 2 6.60 16.74 -3.58
C ILE A 2 5.22 16.89 -4.26
N ASN A 3 5.14 17.22 -5.55
CA ASN A 3 3.85 17.38 -6.25
C ASN A 3 3.05 16.07 -6.40
N LEU A 4 3.74 14.93 -6.58
CA LEU A 4 3.07 13.64 -6.68
C LEU A 4 2.49 13.23 -5.32
N LEU A 5 3.25 13.49 -4.25
CA LEU A 5 2.82 13.26 -2.87
C LEU A 5 1.58 14.09 -2.52
N ASN A 6 1.59 15.39 -2.80
CA ASN A 6 0.45 16.25 -2.54
C ASN A 6 -0.81 15.83 -3.31
N LYS A 7 -0.65 15.37 -4.56
CA LYS A 7 -1.77 14.82 -5.35
C LYS A 7 -2.33 13.55 -4.74
N ILE A 8 -1.45 12.61 -4.37
CA ILE A 8 -1.82 11.35 -3.70
C ILE A 8 -2.54 11.63 -2.37
N MET A 9 -2.03 12.57 -1.55
CA MET A 9 -2.65 12.96 -0.28
C MET A 9 -4.05 13.58 -0.46
N GLY A 10 -4.25 14.38 -1.51
CA GLY A 10 -5.55 14.96 -1.83
C GLY A 10 -6.61 13.89 -2.14
N GLU A 11 -6.27 12.90 -2.97
CA GLU A 11 -7.16 11.78 -3.32
C GLU A 11 -7.34 10.79 -2.15
N MET A 12 -6.38 10.70 -1.23
CA MET A 12 -6.42 9.82 -0.07
C MET A 12 -7.34 10.27 1.07
N LYS A 13 -7.90 11.49 1.05
CA LYS A 13 -8.78 12.01 2.12
C LYS A 13 -10.01 11.15 2.42
N LEU A 14 -10.56 10.46 1.41
CA LEU A 14 -11.68 9.54 1.62
C LEU A 14 -11.18 8.18 2.13
N VAL A 15 -10.10 7.69 1.53
CA VAL A 15 -9.47 6.40 1.88
C VAL A 15 -8.99 6.42 3.33
N SER A 16 -8.46 7.55 3.83
CA SER A 16 -8.01 7.70 5.21
C SER A 16 -9.11 7.60 6.24
N LYS A 17 -10.36 7.94 5.88
CA LYS A 17 -11.50 7.82 6.80
C LYS A 17 -11.97 6.38 6.98
N ILE A 18 -11.62 5.48 6.07
CA ILE A 18 -12.09 4.09 6.04
C ILE A 18 -10.96 3.07 6.20
N SER A 19 -9.73 3.53 6.38
CA SER A 19 -8.54 2.68 6.44
C SER A 19 -7.79 2.93 7.75
N ASP A 20 -7.43 1.86 8.46
CA ASP A 20 -6.59 1.98 9.65
C ASP A 20 -5.13 2.35 9.30
N VAL A 21 -4.66 1.89 8.13
CA VAL A 21 -3.29 2.10 7.67
C VAL A 21 -3.29 2.33 6.16
N ILE A 22 -2.54 3.34 5.71
CA ILE A 22 -2.29 3.59 4.29
C ILE A 22 -0.81 3.40 3.99
N ARG A 23 -0.51 2.73 2.87
CA ARG A 23 0.86 2.48 2.42
C ARG A 23 1.02 2.80 0.96
N VAL A 24 2.14 3.41 0.61
CA VAL A 24 2.61 3.51 -0.78
C VAL A 24 3.48 2.29 -1.05
N VAL A 25 3.14 1.51 -2.07
CA VAL A 25 3.83 0.26 -2.39
C VAL A 25 4.45 0.36 -3.78
N ASP A 26 5.75 0.09 -3.87
CA ASP A 26 6.43 -0.17 -5.13
C ASP A 26 6.51 -1.69 -5.34
N PRO A 27 5.67 -2.26 -6.23
CA PRO A 27 5.67 -3.70 -6.47
C PRO A 27 6.85 -4.18 -7.33
N ILE A 28 7.59 -3.28 -8.01
CA ILE A 28 8.78 -3.62 -8.80
C ILE A 28 9.96 -3.84 -7.85
N ASN A 29 10.23 -2.86 -6.98
CA ASN A 29 11.35 -2.92 -6.02
C ASN A 29 10.99 -3.66 -4.72
N LEU A 30 9.72 -4.07 -4.57
CA LEU A 30 9.17 -4.73 -3.40
C LEU A 30 9.31 -3.91 -2.12
N THR A 31 9.25 -2.58 -2.22
CA THR A 31 9.33 -1.67 -1.08
C THR A 31 7.95 -1.10 -0.75
N SER A 32 7.77 -0.67 0.49
CA SER A 32 6.60 0.10 0.88
C SER A 32 6.92 1.10 1.98
N MET A 33 6.22 2.23 1.97
CA MET A 33 6.28 3.25 3.00
C MET A 33 4.90 3.45 3.61
N ILE A 34 4.85 3.76 4.92
CA ILE A 34 3.60 4.10 5.59
C ILE A 34 3.32 5.57 5.36
N ALA A 35 2.12 5.87 4.85
CA ALA A 35 1.62 7.22 4.69
C ALA A 35 0.71 7.56 5.87
N LYS A 36 1.09 8.58 6.63
CA LYS A 36 0.28 9.21 7.66
C LYS A 36 -0.30 10.52 7.11
N GLU A 37 -1.27 11.11 7.81
CA GLU A 37 -2.03 12.28 7.31
C GLU A 37 -1.16 13.42 6.76
N ASN A 38 0.02 13.65 7.36
CA ASN A 38 0.89 14.77 6.99
C ASN A 38 2.34 14.36 6.69
N GLU A 39 2.67 13.07 6.76
CA GLU A 39 4.04 12.58 6.59
C GLU A 39 4.07 11.21 5.93
N ILE A 40 5.12 10.93 5.16
CA ILE A 40 5.47 9.57 4.79
C ILE A 40 6.65 9.15 5.64
N GLU A 41 6.46 8.09 6.41
CA GLU A 41 7.53 7.50 7.18
C GLU A 41 8.48 6.78 6.20
N CYS A 42 9.61 7.43 5.93
CA CYS A 42 10.67 6.90 5.08
C CYS A 42 11.43 5.78 5.82
N GLY A 43 10.83 4.59 5.84
CA GLY A 43 11.53 3.34 6.08
C GLY A 43 11.31 2.45 4.87
N GLU A 44 12.35 2.17 4.08
CA GLU A 44 12.25 1.18 3.00
C GLU A 44 12.12 -0.22 3.59
N HIS A 45 10.90 -0.58 3.95
CA HIS A 45 10.57 -1.94 4.35
C HIS A 45 10.15 -2.74 3.13
N LYS A 46 10.50 -4.02 3.12
CA LYS A 46 9.93 -4.93 2.11
C LYS A 46 8.41 -4.94 2.25
N CYS A 47 7.69 -4.80 1.15
CA CYS A 47 6.23 -4.60 1.17
C CYS A 47 5.46 -5.75 1.83
N TYR A 48 6.06 -6.95 1.83
CA TYR A 48 5.54 -8.17 2.46
C TYR A 48 5.84 -8.29 3.95
N ASN A 49 6.80 -7.52 4.51
CA ASN A 49 7.11 -7.52 5.94
C ASN A 49 5.91 -7.04 6.77
N PHE A 50 5.11 -6.13 6.22
CA PHE A 50 3.87 -5.68 6.85
C PHE A 50 2.93 -6.85 7.18
N TRP A 51 2.89 -7.86 6.29
CA TRP A 51 2.09 -9.07 6.46
C TRP A 51 2.83 -10.19 7.20
N LYS A 52 4.02 -9.92 7.74
CA LYS A 52 4.91 -10.91 8.39
C LYS A 52 5.14 -12.14 7.51
N ARG A 53 5.32 -11.92 6.21
CA ARG A 53 5.67 -12.94 5.21
C ARG A 53 7.13 -12.80 4.84
N ASP A 54 7.75 -13.87 4.36
CA ASP A 54 9.15 -13.86 3.90
C ASP A 54 9.28 -13.51 2.41
N SER A 55 8.16 -13.44 1.69
CA SER A 55 8.14 -13.20 0.25
C SER A 55 6.90 -12.44 -0.21
N ARG A 56 6.96 -11.94 -1.45
CA ARG A 56 5.86 -11.20 -2.08
C ARG A 56 4.58 -12.04 -2.17
N CYS A 57 3.42 -11.39 -2.18
CA CYS A 57 2.14 -12.07 -2.37
C CYS A 57 2.07 -12.81 -3.72
N ASN A 58 1.56 -14.05 -3.72
CA ASN A 58 1.30 -14.82 -4.95
C ASN A 58 0.37 -14.05 -5.92
N ASN A 59 -0.71 -13.46 -5.39
CA ASN A 59 -1.63 -12.60 -6.12
C ASN A 59 -1.45 -11.13 -5.67
N CYS A 60 -0.35 -10.51 -6.12
CA CYS A 60 -0.01 -9.13 -5.78
C CYS A 60 -0.92 -8.13 -6.53
N ILE A 61 -1.91 -7.56 -5.83
CA ILE A 61 -2.80 -6.55 -6.42
C ILE A 61 -2.08 -5.26 -6.81
N SER A 62 -1.02 -4.88 -6.10
CA SER A 62 -0.21 -3.70 -6.46
C SER A 62 0.47 -3.89 -7.83
N MET A 63 0.99 -5.08 -8.11
CA MET A 63 1.58 -5.40 -9.42
C MET A 63 0.50 -5.44 -10.52
N ARG A 64 -0.69 -5.99 -10.21
CA ARG A 64 -1.81 -6.01 -11.16
C ARG A 64 -2.32 -4.60 -11.48
N ALA A 65 -2.48 -3.76 -10.47
CA ALA A 65 -2.87 -2.36 -10.62
C ALA A 65 -1.88 -1.60 -11.49
N LEU A 66 -0.57 -1.79 -11.25
CA LEU A 66 0.47 -1.19 -12.07
C LEU A 66 0.41 -1.64 -13.53
N ASN A 67 0.30 -2.96 -13.77
CA ASN A 67 0.30 -3.52 -15.13
C ASN A 67 -0.97 -3.17 -15.93
N LYS A 68 -2.11 -3.07 -15.25
CA LYS A 68 -3.41 -2.81 -15.88
C LYS A 68 -3.83 -1.34 -15.87
N LYS A 69 -3.12 -0.50 -15.11
CA LYS A 69 -3.46 0.92 -14.87
C LYS A 69 -4.91 1.06 -14.37
N ASP A 70 -5.28 0.19 -13.43
CA ASP A 70 -6.66 0.05 -12.94
C ASP A 70 -6.67 -0.20 -11.41
N ILE A 71 -7.83 -0.02 -10.78
CA ILE A 71 -8.03 -0.19 -9.34
C ILE A 71 -8.38 -1.64 -9.03
N PHE A 72 -7.67 -2.23 -8.07
CA PHE A 72 -7.94 -3.58 -7.58
C PHE A 72 -8.16 -3.57 -6.08
N ILE A 73 -9.21 -4.25 -5.63
CA ILE A 73 -9.50 -4.48 -4.22
C ILE A 73 -9.23 -5.95 -3.92
N LYS A 74 -8.62 -6.22 -2.76
CA LYS A 74 -8.36 -7.57 -2.26
C LYS A 74 -8.89 -7.65 -0.84
N ILE A 75 -9.54 -8.77 -0.53
CA ILE A 75 -9.93 -9.14 0.84
C ILE A 75 -9.12 -10.39 1.19
N GLU A 76 -8.33 -10.33 2.26
CA GLU A 76 -7.55 -11.45 2.78
C GLU A 76 -8.00 -11.84 4.18
N TYR A 77 -8.09 -13.15 4.42
CA TYR A 77 -8.27 -13.69 5.76
C TYR A 77 -6.92 -14.15 6.31
N THR A 78 -6.49 -13.59 7.44
CA THR A 78 -5.27 -14.04 8.13
C THR A 78 -5.58 -14.24 9.61
N SER A 79 -5.35 -15.45 10.12
CA SER A 79 -5.40 -15.79 11.55
C SER A 79 -6.59 -15.17 12.31
N ASN A 80 -7.80 -15.34 11.78
CA ASN A 80 -9.07 -14.83 12.32
C ASN A 80 -9.34 -13.32 12.19
N LYS A 81 -8.63 -12.63 11.30
CA LYS A 81 -8.91 -11.23 10.93
C LYS A 81 -9.08 -11.09 9.43
N PHE A 82 -10.07 -10.29 9.03
CA PHE A 82 -10.26 -9.85 7.65
C PHE A 82 -9.48 -8.55 7.42
N PHE A 83 -8.77 -8.50 6.32
CA PHE A 83 -8.02 -7.34 5.85
C PHE A 83 -8.36 -7.04 4.39
#